data_AF-A0A7V9P3K6-F1
#
_entry.id   AF-A0A7V9P3K6-F1
#
_cell.length_a   1.000
_cell.length_b   1.000
_cell.length_c   1.000
_cell.angle_alpha   90.00
_cell.angle_beta   90.00
_cell.angle_gamma   90.00
#
_symmetry.space_group_name_H-M   'P 1'
#
loop_
_entity.id
_entity.type
_entity.pdbx_description
1 polymer ?
#
loop_
_entity_poly.entity_id
_entity_poly.type
_entity_poly.pdbx_seq_one_letter_code
_entity_poly.pdbx_strand_id
1 'polypeptide(L)'
;MKLYASVTGTLPQYLNVTVTHGSGAAGFDNCTGFTADAGDYGYGPGGVVYSGTLQAFPSTYAAGITDPDASWTNGEERWFRLDASPGASTSGCVTVTYSGSNPARVRIYGSGVGTGLEDYVVLTVTRGVANGSSPGSCSTFEPDEGDYLGFGDGIVYQGSLGAFPGSWETAADEPDGPPGATWTDGESHAYRFHVVLNDDNAAQGLSVVQAFTWEARTIP
;
A
#
# COMPACT_ATOMS: atom_id res chain seq x y z
N MET A 1 -25.54 -12.47 -22.66
CA MET A 1 -25.98 -12.54 -21.24
C MET A 1 -25.56 -11.24 -20.53
N LYS A 2 -26.03 -10.97 -19.30
CA LYS A 2 -25.53 -9.83 -18.51
C LYS A 2 -25.00 -10.28 -17.15
N LEU A 3 -23.85 -9.74 -16.76
CA LEU A 3 -23.25 -9.94 -15.44
C LEU A 3 -23.66 -8.79 -14.51
N TYR A 4 -24.23 -9.15 -13.36
CA TYR A 4 -24.62 -8.26 -12.28
C TYR A 4 -24.62 -9.06 -10.98
N ALA A 5 -24.42 -8.40 -9.84
CA ALA A 5 -24.34 -9.07 -8.54
C ALA A 5 -25.14 -8.31 -7.47
N SER A 6 -25.67 -9.05 -6.50
CA SER A 6 -26.17 -8.43 -5.26
C SER A 6 -24.98 -8.15 -4.36
N VAL A 7 -24.70 -6.87 -4.14
CA VAL A 7 -23.62 -6.41 -3.28
C VAL A 7 -24.21 -5.99 -1.94
N THR A 8 -23.81 -6.66 -0.85
CA THR A 8 -24.29 -6.39 0.51
C THR A 8 -23.13 -6.10 1.46
N GLY A 9 -23.42 -5.42 2.57
CA GLY A 9 -22.41 -5.04 3.54
C GLY A 9 -21.71 -3.73 3.18
N THR A 10 -20.63 -3.41 3.89
CA THR A 10 -20.03 -2.07 3.92
C THR A 10 -18.64 -1.98 3.30
N LEU A 11 -17.96 -3.11 3.13
CA LEU A 11 -16.68 -3.26 2.43
C LEU A 11 -16.68 -2.96 0.91
N PRO A 12 -17.79 -3.09 0.15
CA PRO A 12 -17.73 -3.02 -1.32
C PRO A 12 -17.11 -1.74 -1.91
N GLN A 13 -17.17 -0.61 -1.19
CA GLN A 13 -16.59 0.65 -1.66
C GLN A 13 -15.06 0.67 -1.61
N TYR A 14 -14.45 -0.27 -0.90
CA TYR A 14 -13.00 -0.40 -0.69
C TYR A 14 -12.40 -1.59 -1.41
N LEU A 15 -13.22 -2.47 -1.97
CA LEU A 15 -12.78 -3.60 -2.77
C LEU A 15 -12.72 -3.17 -4.22
N ASN A 16 -11.53 -3.02 -4.77
CA ASN A 16 -11.39 -2.99 -6.23
C ASN A 16 -11.67 -4.39 -6.77
N VAL A 17 -12.47 -4.46 -7.82
CA VAL A 17 -12.83 -5.69 -8.52
C VAL A 17 -12.44 -5.54 -9.96
N THR A 18 -11.66 -6.50 -10.43
CA THR A 18 -11.45 -6.73 -11.85
C THR A 18 -12.22 -7.96 -12.24
N VAL A 19 -13.03 -7.84 -13.30
CA VAL A 19 -13.70 -8.98 -13.91
C VAL A 19 -13.06 -9.27 -15.26
N THR A 20 -12.56 -10.49 -15.40
CA THR A 20 -11.89 -10.94 -16.61
C THR A 20 -12.70 -12.05 -17.27
N HIS A 21 -13.00 -11.87 -18.55
CA HIS A 21 -13.62 -12.85 -19.43
C HIS A 21 -12.57 -13.80 -20.00
N GLY A 22 -12.94 -15.07 -20.17
CA GLY A 22 -12.03 -16.08 -20.67
C GLY A 22 -12.67 -17.46 -20.81
N SER A 23 -11.83 -18.45 -21.07
CA SER A 23 -12.20 -19.86 -21.19
C SER A 23 -11.46 -20.72 -20.16
N GLY A 24 -11.99 -21.88 -19.79
CA GLY A 24 -11.33 -22.77 -18.83
C GLY A 24 -12.06 -24.10 -18.61
N ALA A 25 -11.42 -25.02 -17.89
CA ALA A 25 -12.00 -26.31 -17.51
C ALA A 25 -12.87 -26.18 -16.25
N ALA A 26 -13.92 -27.02 -16.14
CA ALA A 26 -14.91 -26.94 -15.06
C ALA A 26 -14.29 -27.14 -13.66
N GLY A 27 -14.56 -26.19 -12.76
CA GLY A 27 -14.21 -26.27 -11.33
C GLY A 27 -14.13 -24.89 -10.67
N PHE A 28 -14.84 -24.68 -9.57
CA PHE A 28 -14.95 -23.37 -8.89
C PHE A 28 -13.72 -22.99 -8.04
N ASP A 29 -12.80 -23.92 -7.80
CA ASP A 29 -11.98 -23.82 -6.58
C ASP A 29 -10.71 -22.97 -6.69
N ASN A 30 -10.19 -22.67 -7.89
CA ASN A 30 -8.93 -21.89 -7.98
C ASN A 30 -8.59 -21.26 -9.35
N CYS A 31 -9.53 -21.13 -10.28
CA CYS A 31 -9.25 -20.63 -11.65
C CYS A 31 -8.13 -21.40 -12.39
N THR A 32 -7.77 -22.62 -11.96
CA THR A 32 -6.75 -23.42 -12.66
C THR A 32 -7.24 -23.77 -14.05
N GLY A 33 -6.46 -23.45 -15.07
CA GLY A 33 -6.84 -23.65 -16.47
C GLY A 33 -7.72 -22.53 -17.04
N PHE A 34 -7.99 -21.45 -16.29
CA PHE A 34 -8.55 -20.24 -16.86
C PHE A 34 -7.53 -19.58 -17.78
N THR A 35 -7.95 -19.31 -19.01
CA THR A 35 -7.22 -18.57 -20.02
C THR A 35 -8.03 -17.33 -20.34
N ALA A 36 -7.52 -16.17 -19.95
CA ALA A 36 -8.14 -14.89 -20.26
C ALA A 36 -8.22 -14.68 -21.77
N ASP A 37 -9.30 -14.04 -22.21
CA ASP A 37 -9.41 -13.63 -23.60
C ASP A 37 -8.36 -12.57 -23.94
N ALA A 38 -7.94 -12.52 -25.20
CA ALA A 38 -7.00 -11.50 -25.67
C ALA A 38 -7.67 -10.14 -25.97
N GLY A 39 -9.01 -10.08 -25.95
CA GLY A 39 -9.77 -8.88 -26.33
C GLY A 39 -9.60 -7.70 -25.37
N ASP A 40 -9.83 -6.50 -25.89
CA ASP A 40 -10.02 -5.27 -25.10
C ASP A 40 -11.49 -4.87 -25.20
N TYR A 41 -12.18 -4.86 -24.05
CA TYR A 41 -13.61 -4.56 -23.96
C TYR A 41 -13.90 -3.17 -23.38
N GLY A 42 -12.93 -2.25 -23.50
CA GLY A 42 -13.03 -0.87 -23.02
C GLY A 42 -12.49 -0.67 -21.61
N TYR A 43 -11.86 -1.69 -21.03
CA TYR A 43 -11.21 -1.66 -19.71
C TYR A 43 -9.74 -2.11 -19.75
N GLY A 44 -9.16 -2.17 -20.95
CA GLY A 44 -7.77 -2.58 -21.18
C GLY A 44 -7.65 -3.99 -21.78
N PRO A 45 -6.43 -4.39 -22.18
CA PRO A 45 -6.19 -5.68 -22.82
C PRO A 45 -6.34 -6.85 -21.83
N GLY A 46 -6.47 -8.06 -22.37
CA GLY A 46 -6.48 -9.29 -21.57
C GLY A 46 -7.85 -9.68 -21.03
N GLY A 47 -8.91 -9.35 -21.77
CA GLY A 47 -10.25 -9.88 -21.52
C GLY A 47 -10.99 -9.17 -20.40
N VAL A 48 -10.49 -8.02 -19.92
CA VAL A 48 -11.13 -7.29 -18.82
C VAL A 48 -12.45 -6.68 -19.30
N VAL A 49 -13.54 -7.05 -18.65
CA VAL A 49 -14.90 -6.56 -18.94
C VAL A 49 -15.42 -5.59 -17.87
N TYR A 50 -14.70 -5.46 -16.76
CA TYR A 50 -14.94 -4.45 -15.72
C TYR A 50 -13.69 -4.24 -14.87
N SER A 51 -13.41 -2.98 -14.52
CA SER A 51 -12.46 -2.63 -13.48
C SER A 51 -12.98 -1.41 -12.71
N GLY A 52 -13.12 -1.55 -11.39
CA GLY A 52 -13.67 -0.50 -10.52
C GLY A 52 -13.95 -1.04 -9.12
N THR A 53 -14.62 -0.26 -8.26
CA THR A 53 -14.98 -0.75 -6.91
C THR A 53 -16.13 -1.76 -6.97
N LEU A 54 -16.22 -2.68 -6.01
CA LEU A 54 -17.31 -3.64 -5.90
C LEU A 54 -18.66 -2.92 -5.66
N GLN A 55 -18.65 -1.78 -4.96
CA GLN A 55 -19.83 -0.94 -4.77
C GLN A 55 -20.38 -0.39 -6.09
N ALA A 56 -19.51 -0.06 -7.04
CA ALA A 56 -19.90 0.41 -8.36
C ALA A 56 -20.27 -0.73 -9.32
N PHE A 57 -20.07 -1.99 -8.93
CA PHE A 57 -20.41 -3.14 -9.75
C PHE A 57 -21.93 -3.19 -10.01
N PRO A 58 -22.40 -3.47 -11.23
CA PRO A 58 -23.83 -3.42 -11.54
C PRO A 58 -24.67 -4.31 -10.64
N SER A 59 -25.66 -3.71 -9.99
CA SER A 59 -26.59 -4.38 -9.07
C SER A 59 -27.92 -4.79 -9.70
N THR A 60 -28.16 -4.40 -10.95
CA THR A 60 -29.40 -4.69 -11.68
C THR A 60 -29.09 -5.25 -13.06
N TYR A 61 -30.03 -6.05 -13.57
CA TYR A 61 -29.96 -6.57 -14.93
C TYR A 61 -29.85 -5.44 -15.98
N ALA A 62 -30.58 -4.33 -15.81
CA ALA A 62 -30.55 -3.22 -16.76
C ALA A 62 -29.14 -2.61 -16.90
N ALA A 63 -28.46 -2.40 -15.77
CA ALA A 63 -27.10 -1.88 -15.71
C ALA A 63 -26.00 -2.94 -15.92
N GLY A 64 -26.37 -4.23 -15.96
CA GLY A 64 -25.42 -5.34 -16.04
C GLY A 64 -24.48 -5.24 -17.24
N ILE A 65 -23.23 -5.67 -17.02
CA ILE A 65 -22.19 -5.73 -18.04
C ILE A 65 -22.65 -6.74 -19.08
N THR A 66 -22.70 -6.31 -20.34
CA THR A 66 -23.07 -7.20 -21.43
C THR A 66 -21.89 -8.09 -21.75
N ASP A 67 -22.11 -9.41 -21.79
CA ASP A 67 -21.10 -10.34 -22.26
C ASP A 67 -20.65 -9.94 -23.68
N PRO A 68 -19.36 -9.74 -23.93
CA PRO A 68 -18.85 -9.37 -25.25
C PRO A 68 -19.16 -10.40 -26.35
N ASP A 69 -19.38 -11.66 -25.98
CA ASP A 69 -19.78 -12.71 -26.90
C ASP A 69 -21.31 -12.81 -26.99
N ALA A 70 -21.84 -12.54 -28.18
CA ALA A 70 -23.27 -12.60 -28.47
C ALA A 70 -23.74 -13.99 -28.95
N SER A 71 -22.83 -14.95 -29.13
CA SER A 71 -23.10 -16.24 -29.78
C SER A 71 -23.66 -17.33 -28.85
N TRP A 72 -24.34 -16.94 -27.78
CA TRP A 72 -24.89 -17.85 -26.78
C TRP A 72 -25.79 -18.91 -27.40
N THR A 73 -25.37 -20.18 -27.31
CA THR A 73 -26.23 -21.33 -27.62
C THR A 73 -26.77 -22.00 -26.35
N ASN A 74 -27.87 -22.76 -26.48
CA ASN A 74 -28.49 -23.41 -25.33
C ASN A 74 -27.56 -24.47 -24.73
N GLY A 75 -27.16 -24.31 -23.47
CA GLY A 75 -26.24 -25.20 -22.76
C GLY A 75 -24.79 -24.72 -22.67
N GLU A 76 -24.47 -23.51 -23.15
CA GLU A 76 -23.14 -22.93 -22.99
C GLU A 76 -22.89 -22.35 -21.58
N GLU A 77 -21.69 -22.60 -21.07
CA GLU A 77 -21.15 -22.01 -19.84
C GLU A 77 -19.98 -21.10 -20.20
N ARG A 78 -19.94 -19.89 -19.61
CA ARG A 78 -18.85 -18.91 -19.75
C ARG A 78 -18.32 -18.57 -18.36
N TRP A 79 -17.01 -18.32 -18.28
CA TRP A 79 -16.29 -18.18 -17.01
C TRP A 79 -15.82 -16.74 -16.84
N PHE A 80 -16.10 -16.19 -15.66
CA PHE A 80 -15.61 -14.89 -15.25
C PHE A 80 -14.75 -15.06 -14.01
N ARG A 81 -13.55 -14.46 -14.03
CA ARG A 81 -12.70 -14.36 -12.84
C ARG A 81 -12.96 -13.03 -12.16
N LEU A 82 -13.23 -13.06 -10.86
CA LEU A 82 -13.34 -11.87 -10.00
C LEU A 82 -12.11 -11.84 -9.09
N ASP A 83 -11.27 -10.82 -9.24
CA ASP A 83 -10.18 -10.55 -8.31
C ASP A 83 -10.57 -9.35 -7.44
N ALA A 84 -10.64 -9.55 -6.11
CA ALA A 84 -10.93 -8.52 -5.12
C ALA A 84 -9.84 -8.49 -4.04
N SER A 85 -9.28 -7.32 -3.73
CA SER A 85 -8.13 -7.22 -2.83
C SER A 85 -8.37 -6.22 -1.69
N PRO A 86 -8.53 -6.70 -0.44
CA PRO A 86 -8.21 -5.95 0.77
C PRO A 86 -6.69 -5.82 0.97
N GLY A 87 -6.21 -4.86 1.77
CA GLY A 87 -4.76 -4.66 2.00
C GLY A 87 -4.14 -3.53 1.19
N ALA A 88 -4.84 -2.41 1.06
CA ALA A 88 -4.33 -1.23 0.37
C ALA A 88 -3.00 -0.78 1.00
N SER A 89 -2.01 -0.54 0.14
CA SER A 89 -0.72 -0.01 0.57
C SER A 89 -0.31 1.19 -0.26
N THR A 90 0.54 2.02 0.33
CA THR A 90 1.13 3.17 -0.35
C THR A 90 2.52 3.43 0.20
N SER A 91 3.32 4.15 -0.59
CA SER A 91 4.66 4.55 -0.17
C SER A 91 4.89 6.02 -0.44
N GLY A 92 5.61 6.68 0.46
CA GLY A 92 6.09 8.04 0.28
C GLY A 92 7.55 8.15 0.69
N CYS A 93 8.34 8.90 -0.08
CA CYS A 93 9.75 9.11 0.21
C CYS A 93 10.08 10.57 0.50
N VAL A 94 11.07 10.78 1.37
CA VAL A 94 11.58 12.10 1.76
C VAL A 94 13.09 12.02 1.98
N THR A 95 13.80 13.05 1.55
CA THR A 95 15.21 13.23 1.89
C THR A 95 15.34 14.27 2.99
N VAL A 96 16.08 13.92 4.03
CA VAL A 96 16.36 14.80 5.17
C VAL A 96 17.84 15.12 5.14
N THR A 97 18.16 16.42 5.17
CA THR A 97 19.53 16.92 5.20
C THR A 97 19.76 17.66 6.50
N TYR A 98 20.82 17.31 7.22
CA TYR A 98 21.25 18.05 8.40
C TYR A 98 22.13 19.24 7.99
N SER A 99 21.70 20.43 8.39
CA SER A 99 22.39 21.70 8.08
C SER A 99 22.90 22.40 9.33
N GLY A 100 23.08 21.67 10.43
CA GLY A 100 23.58 22.21 11.69
C GLY A 100 25.11 22.18 11.74
N SER A 101 25.72 23.16 12.40
CA SER A 101 27.17 23.33 12.43
C SER A 101 27.91 22.42 13.43
N ASN A 102 27.20 21.74 14.32
CA ASN A 102 27.76 20.85 15.34
C ASN A 102 27.25 19.43 15.11
N PRO A 103 28.02 18.37 15.41
CA PRO A 103 27.49 17.00 15.38
C PRO A 103 26.24 16.86 16.27
N ALA A 104 25.23 16.18 15.75
CA ALA A 104 23.97 15.98 16.46
C ALA A 104 23.49 14.53 16.38
N ARG A 105 22.76 14.11 17.41
CA ARG A 105 21.92 12.91 17.30
C ARG A 105 20.65 13.31 16.58
N VAL A 106 20.21 12.46 15.67
CA VAL A 106 18.92 12.60 15.01
C VAL A 106 17.99 11.51 15.54
N ARG A 107 16.72 11.83 15.73
CA ARG A 107 15.66 10.86 16.01
C ARG A 107 14.45 11.16 15.14
N ILE A 108 13.75 10.10 14.76
CA ILE A 108 12.44 10.18 14.14
C ILE A 108 11.36 9.75 15.13
N TYR A 109 10.35 10.60 15.30
CA TYR A 109 9.15 10.31 16.07
C TYR A 109 7.94 10.95 15.37
N GLY A 110 6.74 10.68 15.84
CA GLY A 110 5.55 11.22 15.21
C GLY A 110 4.38 11.41 16.16
N SER A 111 3.43 12.22 15.74
CA SER A 111 2.16 12.38 16.43
C SER A 111 1.00 12.09 15.47
N GLY A 112 0.05 11.30 15.95
CA GLY A 112 -1.18 10.96 15.24
C GLY A 112 -2.38 11.66 15.86
N VAL A 113 -3.31 12.13 15.03
CA VAL A 113 -4.67 12.49 15.45
C VAL A 113 -5.66 11.70 14.61
N GLY A 114 -6.63 11.08 15.25
CA GLY A 114 -7.51 10.15 14.57
C GLY A 114 -8.60 9.60 15.47
N THR A 115 -9.23 8.55 14.97
CA THR A 115 -10.29 7.82 15.64
C THR A 115 -9.91 6.36 15.90
N GLY A 116 -8.63 5.99 15.79
CA GLY A 116 -8.13 4.63 16.06
C GLY A 116 -7.70 3.83 14.83
N LEU A 117 -7.57 4.45 13.64
CA LEU A 117 -7.13 3.72 12.44
C LEU A 117 -5.67 3.27 12.53
N GLU A 118 -4.85 3.98 13.31
CA GLU A 118 -3.42 3.73 13.51
C GLU A 118 -3.07 2.32 14.02
N ASP A 119 -3.98 1.67 14.75
CA ASP A 119 -3.78 0.30 15.24
C ASP A 119 -3.94 -0.75 14.13
N TYR A 120 -4.61 -0.37 13.04
CA TYR A 120 -4.85 -1.21 11.87
C TYR A 120 -3.91 -0.90 10.72
N VAL A 121 -2.97 0.03 10.90
CA VAL A 121 -2.01 0.41 9.88
C VAL A 121 -0.65 -0.15 10.24
N VAL A 122 -0.07 -1.00 9.39
CA VAL A 122 1.32 -1.41 9.51
C VAL A 122 2.19 -0.36 8.81
N LEU A 123 3.21 0.11 9.53
CA LEU A 123 4.21 1.04 9.04
C LEU A 123 5.57 0.35 9.01
N THR A 124 6.21 0.42 7.84
CA THR A 124 7.64 0.15 7.69
C THR A 124 8.34 1.45 7.28
N VAL A 125 9.35 1.86 8.06
CA VAL A 125 10.24 2.98 7.70
C VAL A 125 11.58 2.39 7.32
N THR A 126 11.97 2.61 6.06
CA THR A 126 13.26 2.19 5.51
C THR A 126 14.10 3.42 5.24
N ARG A 127 15.35 3.42 5.71
CA ARG A 127 16.36 4.39 5.33
C ARG A 127 17.14 3.92 4.12
N GLY A 128 17.61 4.87 3.33
CA GLY A 128 18.38 4.60 2.14
C GLY A 128 18.91 5.88 1.50
N VAL A 129 19.16 5.78 0.21
CA VAL A 129 19.54 6.89 -0.66
C VAL A 129 18.48 7.11 -1.73
N ALA A 130 18.25 8.37 -2.10
CA ALA A 130 17.36 8.71 -3.21
C ALA A 130 17.97 9.83 -4.06
N ASN A 131 18.31 9.50 -5.31
CA ASN A 131 18.90 10.46 -6.24
C ASN A 131 17.81 11.26 -6.96
N GLY A 132 17.77 12.57 -6.75
CA GLY A 132 16.92 13.49 -7.55
C GLY A 132 15.40 13.33 -7.36
N SER A 133 14.95 12.78 -6.23
CA SER A 133 13.53 12.56 -5.99
C SER A 133 12.79 13.86 -5.68
N SER A 134 11.66 14.07 -6.36
CA SER A 134 10.64 15.03 -5.90
C SER A 134 10.02 14.48 -4.61
N PRO A 135 9.68 15.34 -3.62
CA PRO A 135 9.05 14.90 -2.38
C PRO A 135 7.87 13.96 -2.65
N GLY A 136 7.84 12.81 -1.98
CA GLY A 136 6.81 11.79 -2.13
C GLY A 136 7.12 10.67 -3.13
N SER A 137 8.03 10.84 -4.09
CA SER A 137 8.38 9.77 -5.05
C SER A 137 9.47 8.84 -4.52
N CYS A 138 9.24 7.53 -4.61
CA CYS A 138 10.20 6.49 -4.23
C CYS A 138 10.90 5.81 -5.42
N SER A 139 10.76 6.34 -6.64
CA SER A 139 11.20 5.65 -7.87
C SER A 139 12.70 5.37 -7.95
N THR A 140 13.52 6.12 -7.22
CA THR A 140 14.99 6.00 -7.20
C THR A 140 15.51 5.68 -5.80
N PHE A 141 14.62 5.25 -4.89
CA PHE A 141 14.98 4.91 -3.53
C PHE A 141 15.69 3.57 -3.51
N GLU A 142 16.90 3.54 -2.95
CA GLU A 142 17.64 2.31 -2.67
C GLU A 142 17.84 2.21 -1.15
N PRO A 143 17.39 1.13 -0.49
CA PRO A 143 17.65 0.92 0.94
C PRO A 143 19.14 0.90 1.25
N ASP A 144 19.50 1.29 2.46
CA ASP A 144 20.86 1.01 2.96
C ASP A 144 21.05 -0.50 3.12
N GLU A 145 22.27 -1.00 2.88
CA GLU A 145 22.61 -2.42 3.04
C GLU A 145 22.63 -2.89 4.52
N GLY A 146 22.50 -1.97 5.49
CA GLY A 146 22.59 -2.29 6.91
C GLY A 146 21.27 -2.83 7.48
N ASP A 147 21.30 -4.02 8.10
CA ASP A 147 20.20 -4.53 8.92
C ASP A 147 20.32 -4.03 10.37
N TYR A 148 19.85 -2.81 10.61
CA TYR A 148 20.05 -2.12 11.89
C TYR A 148 19.28 -2.76 13.05
N LEU A 149 18.13 -3.38 12.76
CA LEU A 149 17.17 -3.85 13.76
C LEU A 149 16.80 -5.33 13.63
N GLY A 150 17.41 -6.08 12.70
CA GLY A 150 17.05 -7.47 12.43
C GLY A 150 15.79 -7.64 11.57
N PHE A 151 15.36 -6.57 10.89
CA PHE A 151 14.15 -6.55 10.06
C PHE A 151 14.46 -6.55 8.55
N GLY A 152 15.74 -6.41 8.19
CA GLY A 152 16.21 -6.32 6.81
C GLY A 152 16.85 -4.97 6.50
N ASP A 153 17.46 -4.92 5.32
CA ASP A 153 18.26 -3.80 4.80
C ASP A 153 17.54 -2.46 4.94
N GLY A 154 18.17 -1.54 5.68
CA GLY A 154 17.74 -0.17 5.86
C GLY A 154 16.54 0.00 6.78
N ILE A 155 15.94 -1.05 7.32
CA ILE A 155 14.71 -0.91 8.12
C ILE A 155 15.04 -0.33 9.50
N VAL A 156 14.49 0.85 9.76
CA VAL A 156 14.64 1.60 11.02
C VAL A 156 13.38 1.58 11.88
N TYR A 157 12.27 1.09 11.33
CA TYR A 157 11.04 0.78 12.06
C TYR A 157 10.17 -0.21 11.29
N GLN A 158 9.57 -1.17 12.00
CA GLN A 158 8.50 -2.03 11.48
C GLN A 158 7.52 -2.37 12.61
N GLY A 159 6.25 -1.99 12.45
CA GLY A 159 5.23 -2.18 13.48
C GLY A 159 3.90 -1.53 13.12
N SER A 160 2.96 -1.44 14.08
CA SER A 160 1.73 -0.67 13.88
C SER A 160 2.00 0.83 13.98
N LEU A 161 1.28 1.64 13.21
CA LEU A 161 1.40 3.10 13.24
C LEU A 161 1.10 3.65 14.65
N GLY A 162 0.15 3.06 15.36
CA GLY A 162 -0.19 3.42 16.74
C GLY A 162 0.94 3.18 17.76
N ALA A 163 1.88 2.29 17.43
CA ALA A 163 3.06 2.01 18.26
C ALA A 163 4.30 2.81 17.82
N PHE A 164 4.19 3.70 16.82
CA PHE A 164 5.32 4.53 16.39
C PHE A 164 5.71 5.50 17.53
N PRO A 165 7.01 5.73 17.79
CA PRO A 165 7.43 6.59 18.90
C PRO A 165 6.79 7.98 18.87
N GLY A 166 6.22 8.39 20.01
CA GLY A 166 5.45 9.64 20.14
C GLY A 166 6.28 10.89 20.48
N SER A 167 7.50 10.68 20.98
CA SER A 167 8.40 11.75 21.41
C SER A 167 9.85 11.36 21.24
N TRP A 168 10.73 12.36 21.34
CA TRP A 168 12.18 12.19 21.39
C TRP A 168 12.63 11.10 22.36
N GLU A 169 12.08 11.11 23.58
CA GLU A 169 12.49 10.22 24.68
C GLU A 169 12.17 8.75 24.38
N THR A 170 11.08 8.50 23.63
CA THR A 170 10.64 7.17 23.23
C THR A 170 11.25 6.69 21.91
N ALA A 171 11.78 7.60 21.10
CA ALA A 171 12.42 7.27 19.83
C ALA A 171 13.85 6.75 20.04
N ALA A 172 14.24 5.80 19.21
CA ALA A 172 15.62 5.38 19.10
C ALA A 172 16.46 6.45 18.39
N ASP A 173 17.75 6.52 18.71
CA ASP A 173 18.72 7.25 17.89
C ASP A 173 18.69 6.67 16.47
N GLU A 174 18.72 7.55 15.48
CA GLU A 174 18.76 7.20 14.07
C GLU A 174 20.03 6.38 13.79
N PRO A 175 19.93 5.22 13.12
CA PRO A 175 21.04 4.26 13.08
C PRO A 175 22.10 4.63 12.04
N ASP A 176 22.79 5.74 12.18
CA ASP A 176 23.86 6.21 11.28
C ASP A 176 25.20 5.45 11.45
N GLY A 177 25.16 4.11 11.45
CA GLY A 177 26.33 3.27 11.67
C GLY A 177 26.44 2.77 13.12
N PRO A 178 27.65 2.73 13.75
CA PRO A 178 27.82 2.15 15.07
C PRO A 178 27.02 2.92 16.15
N PRO A 179 26.68 2.29 17.29
CA PRO A 179 25.95 2.95 18.37
C PRO A 179 26.59 4.28 18.78
N GLY A 180 25.81 5.36 18.71
CA GLY A 180 26.27 6.72 19.05
C GLY A 180 26.79 7.55 17.88
N ALA A 181 26.59 7.09 16.64
CA ALA A 181 26.81 7.90 15.46
C ALA A 181 26.02 9.22 15.47
N THR A 182 26.57 10.22 14.79
CA THR A 182 26.07 11.59 14.78
C THR A 182 26.07 12.13 13.38
N TRP A 183 24.99 12.83 13.03
CA TRP A 183 24.92 13.53 11.77
C TRP A 183 25.82 14.76 11.79
N THR A 184 26.52 14.97 10.69
CA THR A 184 27.41 16.10 10.45
C THR A 184 26.89 17.02 9.35
N ASP A 185 27.41 18.25 9.26
CA ASP A 185 26.90 19.26 8.33
C ASP A 185 26.92 18.76 6.87
N GLY A 186 25.78 18.90 6.18
CA GLY A 186 25.58 18.46 4.80
C GLY A 186 25.19 17.00 4.64
N GLU A 187 25.23 16.21 5.71
CA GLU A 187 24.84 14.81 5.69
C GLU A 187 23.35 14.67 5.38
N SER A 188 23.00 13.69 4.55
CA SER A 188 21.64 13.49 4.06
C SER A 188 21.28 12.01 3.98
N HIS A 189 20.07 11.69 4.42
CA HIS A 189 19.50 10.36 4.35
C HIS A 189 18.11 10.42 3.70
N ALA A 190 17.77 9.43 2.88
CA ALA A 190 16.42 9.27 2.36
C ALA A 190 15.64 8.25 3.21
N TYR A 191 14.35 8.48 3.34
CA TYR A 191 13.43 7.58 4.04
C TYR A 191 12.27 7.23 3.14
N ARG A 192 11.93 5.94 3.09
CA ARG A 192 10.69 5.41 2.51
C ARG A 192 9.76 4.99 3.63
N PHE A 193 8.58 5.59 3.64
CA PHE A 193 7.46 5.18 4.48
C PHE A 193 6.59 4.27 3.65
N HIS A 194 6.53 2.99 3.98
CA HIS A 194 5.58 2.06 3.40
C HIS A 194 4.48 1.78 4.40
N VAL A 195 3.24 2.00 3.98
CA VAL A 195 2.06 1.91 4.83
C VAL A 195 1.14 0.87 4.24
N VAL A 196 0.67 -0.06 5.08
CA VAL A 196 -0.30 -1.09 4.70
C VAL A 196 -1.48 -0.99 5.66
N LEU A 197 -2.68 -0.81 5.13
CA LEU A 197 -3.90 -0.93 5.92
C LEU A 197 -4.24 -2.43 6.05
N ASN A 198 -4.27 -2.93 7.28
CA ASN A 198 -4.70 -4.29 7.58
C ASN A 198 -6.14 -4.50 7.12
N ASP A 199 -6.40 -5.70 6.59
CA ASP A 199 -7.75 -6.13 6.26
C ASP A 199 -8.52 -6.49 7.53
N ASP A 200 -9.10 -5.47 8.17
CA ASP A 200 -9.91 -5.64 9.37
C ASP A 200 -11.18 -4.78 9.29
N ASN A 201 -12.34 -5.41 9.47
CA ASN A 201 -13.64 -4.73 9.51
C ASN A 201 -13.72 -3.70 10.65
N ALA A 202 -12.98 -3.89 11.74
CA ALA A 202 -12.95 -2.95 12.85
C ALA A 202 -12.25 -1.64 12.49
N ALA A 203 -11.42 -1.61 11.45
CA ALA A 203 -10.80 -0.39 10.92
C ALA A 203 -11.79 0.52 10.18
N GLN A 204 -12.99 0.02 9.87
CA GLN A 204 -13.90 0.71 8.97
C GLN A 204 -14.44 2.03 9.56
N GLY A 205 -14.37 3.09 8.75
CA GLY A 205 -14.86 4.43 9.14
C GLY A 205 -13.94 5.13 10.13
N LEU A 206 -12.84 4.49 10.53
CA LEU A 206 -11.80 5.13 11.32
C LEU A 206 -10.90 6.00 10.42
N SER A 207 -10.21 6.94 11.04
CA SER A 207 -9.27 7.84 10.37
C SER A 207 -8.02 8.03 11.23
N VAL A 208 -6.91 8.34 10.58
CA VAL A 208 -5.70 8.83 11.24
C VAL A 208 -5.02 9.83 10.31
N VAL A 209 -4.52 10.91 10.88
CA VAL A 209 -3.54 11.80 10.29
C VAL A 209 -2.28 11.70 11.12
N GLN A 210 -1.18 11.29 10.49
CA GLN A 210 0.12 11.15 11.14
C GLN A 210 1.07 12.25 10.67
N ALA A 211 1.73 12.92 11.61
CA ALA A 211 2.90 13.75 11.36
C ALA A 211 4.17 12.99 11.81
N PHE A 212 5.22 13.09 11.01
CA PHE A 212 6.56 12.59 11.34
C PHE A 212 7.51 13.76 11.51
N THR A 213 8.34 13.71 12.55
CA THR A 213 9.30 14.74 12.94
C THR A 213 10.68 14.12 13.01
N TRP A 214 11.61 14.72 12.27
CA TRP A 214 13.04 14.54 12.51
C TRP A 214 13.49 15.68 13.40
N GLU A 215 14.02 15.34 14.56
CA GLU A 215 14.64 16.30 15.46
C GLU A 215 16.13 16.01 15.53
N ALA A 216 16.95 17.06 15.57
CA ALA A 216 18.39 16.97 15.79
C ALA A 216 18.72 17.65 17.13
N ARG A 217 19.41 16.94 18.03
CA ARG A 217 19.95 17.52 19.27
C ARG A 217 21.46 17.40 19.27
N THR A 218 22.13 18.55 19.35
CA THR A 218 23.60 18.64 19.41
C THR A 218 24.12 17.90 20.64
N ILE A 219 25.21 17.16 20.48
CA ILE A 219 25.88 16.54 21.62
C ILE A 219 26.75 17.61 22.33
N PRO A 220 26.65 17.75 23.66
CA PRO A 220 27.53 18.65 24.44
C PRO A 220 29.02 18.27 24.38
#